data_AF-G9BY79-F1
#
_entry.id   AF-G9BY79-F1
#
_cell.length_a   1.000
_cell.length_b   1.000
_cell.length_c   1.000
_cell.angle_alpha   90.00
_cell.angle_beta   90.00
_cell.angle_gamma   90.00
#
_symmetry.space_group_name_H-M   'P 1'
#
loop_
_entity.id
_entity.type
_entity.pdbx_description
1 polymer ?
#
loop_
_entity_poly.entity_id
_entity_poly.type
_entity_poly.pdbx_seq_one_letter_code
_entity_poly.pdbx_strand_id
1 'polypeptide(L)'
;MPGKAGLERWALFSGGIRVLRRQVSMERLSDPYTIRYPQIVAVAEEGGERVELIEFFDCIGGAMWVKRHYAQSPLVHSVRTVGSTNRYMLSTGSADLALEGSTFPAGIAAVAVDEREIAITYRGLGGGGVGASICRASAHGITRHETDPSGGGRLAGSTIWLPRRERVIIGIDDTDTPEEGATWTLAHNIARAVEDEQSRYLTHTIVQLYPVPYRTKNCVSIACEFATSDPDGLIRRYHDYLEEYTLSEDTGMAAWRGFDPSPLEEFGRRVKMGEVSRDDLATLDERLTTIMDGRGVIGAVAAIPFYTRFEEALALWNGSG
;
A
#
# COMPACT_ATOMS: atom_id res chain seq x y z
N MET A 1 -8.47 42.03 83.86
CA MET A 1 -7.24 41.60 84.56
C MET A 1 -7.35 40.11 84.86
N PRO A 2 -6.26 39.32 84.80
CA PRO A 2 -5.13 39.35 83.87
C PRO A 2 -4.83 37.94 83.28
N GLY A 3 -3.90 37.87 82.33
CA GLY A 3 -3.39 36.61 81.78
C GLY A 3 -2.55 36.77 80.50
N LYS A 4 -1.58 37.70 80.50
CA LYS A 4 -0.51 37.81 79.48
C LYS A 4 0.73 37.03 79.97
N ALA A 5 1.36 36.25 79.09
CA ALA A 5 2.83 36.09 78.92
C ALA A 5 3.10 34.85 78.04
N GLY A 6 3.51 35.01 76.78
CA GLY A 6 4.91 34.85 76.33
C GLY A 6 4.87 33.97 75.07
N LEU A 7 5.71 34.06 74.05
CA LEU A 7 7.02 34.66 73.87
C LEU A 7 7.18 35.01 72.37
N GLU A 8 7.94 36.06 72.08
CA GLU A 8 8.27 36.52 70.74
C GLU A 8 9.31 35.64 70.01
N ARG A 9 9.22 35.68 68.67
CA ARG A 9 10.30 35.67 67.66
C ARG A 9 11.24 34.45 67.60
N TRP A 10 11.02 33.65 66.56
CA TRP A 10 12.08 33.22 65.64
C TRP A 10 11.61 33.48 64.20
N ALA A 11 12.12 34.54 63.60
CA ALA A 11 12.23 34.63 62.15
C ALA A 11 13.57 33.99 61.78
N LEU A 12 13.60 33.14 60.74
CA LEU A 12 14.69 33.01 59.77
C LEU A 12 14.31 31.90 58.75
N PHE A 13 14.09 32.34 57.51
CA PHE A 13 14.38 31.67 56.24
C PHE A 13 14.28 30.14 56.14
N SER A 14 13.30 29.67 55.40
CA SER A 14 13.55 28.59 54.42
C SER A 14 12.75 28.87 53.15
N GLY A 15 13.49 28.92 52.05
CA GLY A 15 13.07 29.42 50.75
C GLY A 15 11.85 28.69 50.21
N GLY A 16 10.98 29.47 49.56
CA GLY A 16 9.90 28.96 48.76
C GLY A 16 10.43 28.01 47.70
N ILE A 17 10.09 26.73 47.82
CA ILE A 17 9.93 25.89 46.64
C ILE A 17 8.60 26.32 46.03
N ARG A 18 8.66 27.38 45.22
CA ARG A 18 7.60 27.68 44.27
C ARG A 18 7.67 26.53 43.27
N VAL A 19 6.85 25.49 43.48
CA VAL A 19 6.60 24.48 42.48
C VAL A 19 6.06 25.24 41.28
N LEU A 20 6.94 25.54 40.32
CA LEU A 20 6.56 25.96 38.99
C LEU A 20 5.78 24.78 38.43
N ARG A 21 4.45 24.78 38.64
CA ARG A 21 3.53 24.04 37.78
C ARG A 21 3.79 24.61 36.41
N ARG A 22 4.63 23.91 35.65
CA ARG A 22 4.81 24.14 34.22
C ARG A 22 3.44 23.88 33.63
N GLN A 23 2.67 24.95 33.44
CA GLN A 23 1.38 24.91 32.78
C GLN A 23 1.71 24.65 31.32
N VAL A 24 1.91 23.38 30.99
CA VAL A 24 2.03 22.92 29.61
C VAL A 24 0.67 23.27 29.00
N SER A 25 0.64 24.32 28.18
CA SER A 25 -0.54 24.66 27.41
C SER A 25 -0.82 23.47 26.49
N MET A 26 -1.88 22.73 26.79
CA MET A 26 -2.32 21.64 25.93
C MET A 26 -2.70 22.24 24.58
N GLU A 27 -1.97 21.88 23.53
CA GLU A 27 -2.37 22.21 22.16
C GLU A 27 -3.75 21.61 21.92
N ARG A 28 -4.70 22.44 21.47
CA ARG A 28 -6.07 22.01 21.25
C ARG A 28 -6.13 21.27 19.92
N LEU A 29 -6.60 20.02 19.95
CA LEU A 29 -6.94 19.29 18.74
C LEU A 29 -8.09 20.01 18.01
N SER A 30 -7.92 20.28 16.72
CA SER A 30 -8.93 20.95 15.90
C SER A 30 -10.15 20.05 15.63
N ASP A 31 -9.91 18.76 15.41
CA ASP A 31 -10.94 17.72 15.33
C ASP A 31 -10.44 16.44 16.03
N PRO A 32 -10.86 16.17 17.27
CA PRO A 32 -10.35 15.05 18.05
C PRO A 32 -10.99 13.69 17.69
N TYR A 33 -12.00 13.65 16.81
CA TYR A 33 -12.79 12.44 16.54
C TYR A 33 -12.67 11.92 15.12
N THR A 34 -11.89 12.58 14.27
CA THR A 34 -11.64 12.14 12.89
C THR A 34 -10.16 11.88 12.66
N ILE A 35 -9.87 10.99 11.73
CA ILE A 35 -8.52 10.74 11.23
C ILE A 35 -8.54 10.87 9.72
N ARG A 36 -7.38 11.15 9.13
CA ARG A 36 -7.21 11.17 7.68
C ARG A 36 -6.43 9.95 7.25
N TYR A 37 -6.95 9.21 6.28
CA TYR A 37 -6.16 8.17 5.60
C TYR A 37 -5.10 8.88 4.74
N PRO A 38 -3.82 8.48 4.81
CA PRO A 38 -2.77 9.08 3.98
C PRO A 38 -3.15 9.12 2.50
N GLN A 39 -3.65 8.00 1.98
CA GLN A 39 -4.00 7.83 0.58
C GLN A 39 -4.97 6.66 0.41
N ILE A 40 -5.86 6.77 -0.57
CA ILE A 40 -6.66 5.66 -1.06
C ILE A 40 -6.44 5.55 -2.57
N VAL A 41 -6.17 4.34 -3.04
CA VAL A 41 -6.00 4.02 -4.46
C VAL A 41 -6.90 2.85 -4.80
N ALA A 42 -7.41 2.80 -6.02
CA ALA A 42 -8.10 1.65 -6.55
C ALA A 42 -7.52 1.29 -7.91
N VAL A 43 -7.40 -0.02 -8.17
CA VAL A 43 -7.12 -0.58 -9.50
C VAL A 43 -8.32 -1.41 -9.92
N ALA A 44 -8.75 -1.25 -11.18
CA ALA A 44 -9.82 -2.04 -11.76
C ALA A 44 -9.25 -3.08 -12.71
N GLU A 45 -9.92 -4.22 -12.79
CA GLU A 45 -9.78 -5.13 -13.91
C GLU A 45 -10.29 -4.46 -15.20
N GLU A 46 -9.77 -4.90 -16.35
CA GLU A 46 -10.13 -4.36 -17.68
C GLU A 46 -11.64 -4.34 -17.92
N GLY A 47 -12.33 -5.45 -17.64
CA GLY A 47 -13.79 -5.57 -17.76
C GLY A 47 -14.57 -4.83 -16.66
N GLY A 48 -13.89 -4.31 -15.64
CA GLY A 48 -14.49 -3.56 -14.55
C GLY A 48 -15.23 -4.39 -13.50
N GLU A 49 -15.27 -5.72 -13.61
CA GLU A 49 -16.02 -6.58 -12.68
C GLU A 49 -15.36 -6.70 -11.30
N ARG A 50 -14.03 -6.54 -11.25
CA ARG A 50 -13.21 -6.63 -10.04
C ARG A 50 -12.41 -5.36 -9.80
N VAL A 51 -12.24 -5.02 -8.53
CA VAL A 51 -11.44 -3.89 -8.06
C VAL A 51 -10.57 -4.33 -6.90
N GLU A 52 -9.27 -3.98 -6.90
CA GLU A 52 -8.49 -3.96 -5.66
C GLU A 52 -8.48 -2.53 -5.11
N LEU A 53 -9.09 -2.35 -3.94
CA LEU A 53 -9.05 -1.10 -3.18
C LEU A 53 -7.90 -1.16 -2.17
N ILE A 54 -7.05 -0.15 -2.18
CA ILE A 54 -5.82 -0.07 -1.39
C ILE A 54 -5.91 1.16 -0.49
N GLU A 55 -6.14 0.92 0.79
CA GLU A 55 -6.23 1.97 1.82
C GLU A 55 -4.92 2.03 2.61
N PHE A 56 -4.19 3.13 2.49
CA PHE A 56 -3.01 3.40 3.32
C PHE A 56 -3.47 3.89 4.70
N PHE A 57 -2.77 3.49 5.76
CA PHE A 57 -3.11 3.85 7.13
C PHE A 57 -1.90 4.24 7.97
N ASP A 58 -2.13 5.18 8.89
CA ASP A 58 -1.20 5.48 10.01
C ASP A 58 -1.76 4.98 11.36
N CYS A 59 -3.06 4.69 11.41
CA CYS A 59 -3.73 4.17 12.60
C CYS A 59 -3.88 2.64 12.51
N ILE A 60 -2.90 1.89 13.00
CA ILE A 60 -2.88 0.42 12.94
C ILE A 60 -4.11 -0.20 13.62
N GLY A 61 -4.50 0.32 14.79
CA GLY A 61 -5.69 -0.17 15.52
C GLY A 61 -6.98 -0.01 14.71
N GLY A 62 -7.16 1.16 14.09
CA GLY A 62 -8.27 1.42 13.19
C GLY A 62 -8.23 0.52 11.95
N ALA A 63 -7.05 0.34 11.36
CA ALA A 63 -6.83 -0.52 10.20
C ALA A 63 -7.19 -1.99 10.47
N MET A 64 -6.78 -2.55 11.62
CA MET A 64 -7.13 -3.92 11.97
C MET A 64 -8.63 -4.09 12.25
N TRP A 65 -9.25 -3.06 12.85
CA TRP A 65 -10.68 -3.06 13.08
C TRP A 65 -11.46 -3.02 11.76
N VAL A 66 -11.12 -2.14 10.82
CA VAL A 66 -11.81 -2.09 9.52
C VAL A 66 -11.57 -3.35 8.71
N LYS A 67 -10.36 -3.93 8.72
CA LYS A 67 -10.07 -5.22 8.08
C LYS A 67 -11.03 -6.30 8.57
N ARG A 68 -11.21 -6.44 9.89
CA ARG A 68 -12.09 -7.47 10.47
C ARG A 68 -13.55 -7.27 10.09
N HIS A 69 -14.05 -6.05 10.19
CA HIS A 69 -15.50 -5.80 10.02
C HIS A 69 -15.88 -5.65 8.56
N TYR A 70 -15.09 -4.95 7.74
CA TYR A 70 -15.44 -4.70 6.34
C TYR A 70 -15.32 -5.98 5.51
N ALA A 71 -14.48 -6.95 5.91
CA ALA A 71 -14.42 -8.27 5.30
C ALA A 71 -15.76 -9.04 5.33
N GLN A 72 -16.72 -8.62 6.16
CA GLN A 72 -18.06 -9.22 6.20
C GLN A 72 -19.02 -8.63 5.13
N SER A 73 -18.60 -7.59 4.40
CA SER A 73 -19.43 -6.98 3.36
C SER A 73 -19.58 -7.96 2.19
N PRO A 74 -20.78 -8.15 1.61
CA PRO A 74 -21.00 -9.13 0.54
C PRO A 74 -20.14 -8.95 -0.71
N LEU A 75 -19.70 -7.71 -0.98
CA LEU A 75 -18.86 -7.37 -2.12
C LEU A 75 -17.37 -7.66 -1.91
N VAL A 76 -16.94 -7.97 -0.68
CA VAL A 76 -15.53 -8.16 -0.32
C VAL A 76 -15.18 -9.65 -0.37
N HIS A 77 -14.33 -10.04 -1.31
CA HIS A 77 -13.82 -11.42 -1.44
C HIS A 77 -12.72 -11.73 -0.45
N SER A 78 -11.79 -10.78 -0.27
CA SER A 78 -10.68 -10.95 0.66
C SER A 78 -10.13 -9.60 1.10
N VAL A 79 -9.48 -9.60 2.27
CA VAL A 79 -8.77 -8.43 2.80
C VAL A 79 -7.40 -8.86 3.30
N ARG A 80 -6.33 -8.27 2.74
CA ARG A 80 -4.95 -8.48 3.18
C ARG A 80 -4.40 -7.22 3.81
N THR A 81 -3.56 -7.37 4.83
CA THR A 81 -2.73 -6.26 5.33
C THR A 81 -1.35 -6.45 4.77
N VAL A 82 -0.87 -5.46 4.03
CA VAL A 82 0.41 -5.51 3.31
C VAL A 82 1.16 -4.23 3.67
N GLY A 83 2.15 -4.35 4.57
CA GLY A 83 2.83 -3.19 5.14
C GLY A 83 1.85 -2.24 5.84
N SER A 84 1.85 -0.97 5.44
CA SER A 84 0.95 0.09 5.91
C SER A 84 -0.36 0.21 5.10
N THR A 85 -0.75 -0.86 4.38
CA THR A 85 -1.98 -0.86 3.57
C THR A 85 -2.92 -1.99 3.96
N ASN A 86 -4.22 -1.71 3.90
CA ASN A 86 -5.24 -2.74 3.78
C ASN A 86 -5.68 -2.80 2.32
N ARG A 87 -5.67 -4.01 1.75
CA ARG A 87 -6.02 -4.28 0.36
C ARG A 87 -7.25 -5.16 0.30
N TYR A 88 -8.31 -4.66 -0.32
CA TYR A 88 -9.60 -5.32 -0.44
C TYR A 88 -9.78 -5.77 -1.88
N MET A 89 -10.02 -7.06 -2.08
CA MET A 89 -10.48 -7.59 -3.36
C MET A 89 -12.00 -7.50 -3.40
N LEU A 90 -12.54 -6.73 -4.34
CA LEU A 90 -13.95 -6.36 -4.40
C LEU A 90 -14.60 -6.82 -5.71
N SER A 91 -15.89 -7.18 -5.65
CA SER A 91 -16.77 -7.24 -6.83
C SER A 91 -17.47 -5.90 -7.02
N THR A 92 -17.72 -5.51 -8.27
CA THR A 92 -18.69 -4.44 -8.56
C THR A 92 -20.11 -4.86 -8.24
N GLY A 93 -20.92 -3.88 -7.83
CA GLY A 93 -22.32 -4.06 -7.49
C GLY A 93 -22.71 -3.24 -6.27
N SER A 94 -23.92 -3.48 -5.79
CA SER A 94 -24.43 -2.91 -4.54
C SER A 94 -25.03 -4.01 -3.67
N ALA A 95 -24.95 -3.81 -2.36
CA ALA A 95 -25.49 -4.72 -1.38
C ALA A 95 -26.02 -3.95 -0.17
N ASP A 96 -27.17 -4.38 0.35
CA ASP A 96 -27.66 -3.91 1.63
C ASP A 96 -26.80 -4.52 2.74
N LEU A 97 -26.32 -3.66 3.64
CA LEU A 97 -25.54 -4.10 4.79
C LEU A 97 -26.48 -4.27 6.00
N ALA A 98 -26.59 -5.50 6.49
CA ALA A 98 -27.28 -5.81 7.74
C ALA A 98 -26.44 -5.35 8.94
N LEU A 99 -26.26 -4.02 9.08
CA LEU A 99 -25.36 -3.44 10.07
C LEU A 99 -25.87 -3.68 11.48
N GLU A 100 -24.97 -4.17 12.33
CA GLU A 100 -25.24 -4.43 13.75
C GLU A 100 -24.05 -3.94 14.58
N GLY A 101 -24.33 -3.16 15.63
CA GLY A 101 -23.29 -2.70 16.55
C GLY A 101 -22.46 -3.87 17.08
N SER A 102 -21.15 -3.66 17.23
CA SER A 102 -20.16 -4.66 17.70
C SER A 102 -19.91 -5.87 16.78
N THR A 103 -20.90 -6.33 16.01
CA THR A 103 -20.78 -7.53 15.15
C THR A 103 -20.40 -7.18 13.72
N PHE A 104 -21.21 -6.34 13.07
CA PHE A 104 -20.96 -5.82 11.72
C PHE A 104 -21.32 -4.33 11.65
N PRO A 105 -20.56 -3.46 12.34
CA PRO A 105 -20.91 -2.06 12.55
C PRO A 105 -20.63 -1.17 11.33
N ALA A 106 -19.85 -1.61 10.36
CA ALA A 106 -19.55 -0.86 9.13
C ALA A 106 -18.98 -1.77 8.03
N GLY A 107 -19.15 -1.35 6.77
CA GLY A 107 -18.69 -2.09 5.59
C GLY A 107 -18.78 -1.31 4.28
N ILE A 108 -18.52 -2.02 3.18
CA ILE A 108 -18.58 -1.52 1.80
C ILE A 108 -19.92 -1.93 1.20
N ALA A 109 -20.77 -0.95 0.88
CA ALA A 109 -22.13 -1.16 0.41
C ALA A 109 -22.26 -1.12 -1.12
N ALA A 110 -21.36 -0.43 -1.82
CA ALA A 110 -21.35 -0.44 -3.28
C ALA A 110 -19.95 -0.20 -3.85
N VAL A 111 -19.72 -0.78 -5.03
CA VAL A 111 -18.53 -0.58 -5.87
C VAL A 111 -19.02 -0.41 -7.29
N ALA A 112 -18.69 0.69 -7.93
CA ALA A 112 -19.01 0.95 -9.33
C ALA A 112 -17.76 1.37 -10.10
N VAL A 113 -17.65 0.90 -11.34
CA VAL A 113 -16.56 1.25 -12.25
C VAL A 113 -17.19 1.82 -13.52
N ASP A 114 -16.75 3.00 -13.92
CA ASP A 114 -17.05 3.56 -15.23
C ASP A 114 -15.75 3.76 -16.03
N GLU A 115 -15.80 4.46 -17.16
CA GLU A 115 -14.62 4.65 -18.02
C GLU A 115 -13.48 5.43 -17.33
N ARG A 116 -13.79 6.31 -16.37
CA ARG A 116 -12.86 7.28 -15.79
C ARG A 116 -12.69 7.15 -14.28
N GLU A 117 -13.70 6.68 -13.56
CA GLU A 117 -13.76 6.66 -12.12
C GLU A 117 -14.12 5.27 -11.56
N ILE A 118 -13.64 5.03 -10.35
CA ILE A 118 -14.05 3.92 -9.48
C ILE A 118 -14.72 4.54 -8.26
N ALA A 119 -15.98 4.20 -8.02
CA ALA A 119 -16.75 4.67 -6.87
C ALA A 119 -16.81 3.59 -5.79
N ILE A 120 -16.49 3.96 -4.54
CA ILE A 120 -16.64 3.08 -3.38
C ILE A 120 -17.60 3.74 -2.39
N THR A 121 -18.69 3.05 -2.06
CA THR A 121 -19.65 3.48 -1.06
C THR A 121 -19.47 2.70 0.24
N TYR A 122 -19.26 3.42 1.33
CA TYR A 122 -19.16 2.88 2.68
C TYR A 122 -20.41 3.21 3.48
N ARG A 123 -20.77 2.35 4.44
CA ARG A 123 -21.82 2.62 5.43
C ARG A 123 -21.40 2.10 6.80
N GLY A 124 -21.84 2.77 7.86
CA GLY A 124 -21.55 2.36 9.23
C GLY A 124 -22.43 3.01 10.29
N LEU A 125 -22.48 2.36 11.46
CA LEU A 125 -23.21 2.81 12.64
C LEU A 125 -22.27 3.44 13.66
N GLY A 126 -22.70 4.55 14.27
CA GLY A 126 -21.98 5.19 15.37
C GLY A 126 -20.54 5.55 15.01
N GLY A 127 -19.57 5.04 15.78
CA GLY A 127 -18.14 5.26 15.50
C GLY A 127 -17.68 4.65 14.17
N GLY A 128 -18.25 3.52 13.76
CA GLY A 128 -18.02 2.92 12.45
C GLY A 128 -18.51 3.82 11.31
N GLY A 129 -19.60 4.54 11.54
CA GLY A 129 -20.15 5.56 10.63
C GLY A 129 -19.20 6.74 10.42
N VAL A 130 -18.50 7.20 11.47
CA VAL A 130 -17.47 8.26 11.35
C VAL A 130 -16.31 7.80 10.45
N GLY A 131 -15.85 6.56 10.64
CA GLY A 131 -14.82 5.96 9.79
C GLY A 131 -15.28 5.74 8.35
N ALA A 132 -16.54 5.36 8.15
CA ALA A 132 -17.17 5.19 6.84
C ALA A 132 -17.47 6.51 6.13
N SER A 133 -17.48 7.64 6.84
CA SER A 133 -17.80 8.96 6.30
C SER A 133 -16.51 9.79 6.08
N ILE A 134 -16.29 10.80 6.93
CA ILE A 134 -15.33 11.88 6.74
C ILE A 134 -13.87 11.41 6.78
N CYS A 135 -13.58 10.32 7.51
CA CYS A 135 -12.20 9.84 7.66
C CYS A 135 -11.59 9.38 6.33
N ARG A 136 -12.40 8.82 5.44
CA ARG A 136 -11.96 8.40 4.10
C ARG A 136 -12.09 9.52 3.08
N ALA A 137 -13.18 10.28 3.12
CA ALA A 137 -13.51 11.32 2.15
C ALA A 137 -12.38 12.36 1.91
N SER A 138 -11.52 12.59 2.89
CA SER A 138 -10.40 13.54 2.82
C SER A 138 -9.06 12.94 2.38
N ALA A 139 -8.97 11.63 2.11
CA ALA A 139 -7.73 10.97 1.74
C ALA A 139 -7.13 11.49 0.42
N HIS A 140 -5.81 11.46 0.29
CA HIS A 140 -5.18 11.74 -1.00
C HIS A 140 -5.60 10.68 -2.04
N GLY A 141 -5.72 11.07 -3.30
CA GLY A 141 -6.15 10.20 -4.40
C GLY A 141 -7.65 10.21 -4.70
N ILE A 142 -8.48 10.79 -3.82
CA ILE A 142 -9.92 11.00 -4.05
C ILE A 142 -10.14 12.22 -4.94
N THR A 143 -10.85 12.04 -6.05
CA THR A 143 -11.23 13.12 -6.98
C THR A 143 -12.42 13.91 -6.46
N ARG A 144 -13.43 13.21 -5.93
CA ARG A 144 -14.62 13.79 -5.32
C ARG A 144 -15.25 12.83 -4.31
N HIS A 145 -16.09 13.35 -3.44
CA HIS A 145 -16.83 12.55 -2.46
C HIS A 145 -18.19 13.15 -2.14
N GLU A 146 -19.07 12.31 -1.60
CA GLU A 146 -20.35 12.67 -0.98
C GLU A 146 -20.37 12.01 0.40
N THR A 147 -20.71 12.76 1.45
CA THR A 147 -20.55 12.30 2.84
C THR A 147 -21.77 12.68 3.68
N ASP A 148 -22.26 11.73 4.46
CA ASP A 148 -23.35 11.97 5.41
C ASP A 148 -22.83 12.63 6.71
N PRO A 149 -23.64 13.44 7.42
CA PRO A 149 -23.32 13.85 8.79
C PRO A 149 -23.13 12.62 9.71
N SER A 150 -22.01 12.55 10.42
CA SER A 150 -21.64 11.37 11.23
C SER A 150 -21.56 11.63 12.74
N GLY A 151 -21.51 10.53 13.52
CA GLY A 151 -21.34 10.55 14.98
C GLY A 151 -22.65 10.38 15.77
N GLY A 152 -22.52 10.13 17.08
CA GLY A 152 -23.67 10.03 18.00
C GLY A 152 -24.62 8.85 17.74
N GLY A 153 -24.09 7.69 17.32
CA GLY A 153 -24.87 6.46 17.09
C GLY A 153 -25.60 6.38 15.74
N ARG A 154 -25.51 7.41 14.90
CA ARG A 154 -26.20 7.49 13.60
C ARG A 154 -25.65 6.48 12.58
N LEU A 155 -26.51 6.07 11.65
CA LEU A 155 -26.08 5.54 10.37
C LEU A 155 -25.48 6.68 9.55
N ALA A 156 -24.26 6.48 9.06
CA ALA A 156 -23.57 7.42 8.20
C ALA A 156 -22.65 6.68 7.23
N GLY A 157 -22.32 7.32 6.12
CA GLY A 157 -21.36 6.80 5.18
C GLY A 157 -20.82 7.87 4.25
N SER A 158 -20.14 7.41 3.22
CA SER A 158 -19.68 8.23 2.12
C SER A 158 -19.63 7.42 0.84
N THR A 159 -19.72 8.10 -0.28
CA THR A 159 -19.22 7.60 -1.56
C THR A 159 -17.99 8.41 -1.93
N ILE A 160 -16.91 7.73 -2.25
CA ILE A 160 -15.69 8.37 -2.78
C ILE A 160 -15.49 7.94 -4.22
N TRP A 161 -14.98 8.84 -5.05
CA TRP A 161 -14.62 8.55 -6.44
C TRP A 161 -13.12 8.72 -6.61
N LEU A 162 -12.51 7.69 -7.18
CA LEU A 162 -11.08 7.57 -7.43
C LEU A 162 -10.88 7.50 -8.95
N PRO A 163 -9.75 8.00 -9.50
CA PRO A 163 -9.42 7.75 -10.90
C PRO A 163 -9.37 6.24 -11.19
N ARG A 164 -9.96 5.81 -12.31
CA ARG A 164 -9.81 4.45 -12.82
C ARG A 164 -8.37 4.24 -13.26
N ARG A 165 -7.71 3.29 -12.63
CA ARG A 165 -6.32 2.90 -12.89
C ARG A 165 -6.23 1.41 -13.18
N GLU A 166 -5.33 1.05 -14.07
CA GLU A 166 -4.89 -0.33 -14.25
C GLU A 166 -3.69 -0.63 -13.35
N ARG A 167 -3.43 -1.92 -13.10
CA ARG A 167 -2.24 -2.37 -12.42
C ARG A 167 -1.11 -2.56 -13.43
N VAL A 168 0.05 -1.99 -13.11
CA VAL A 168 1.32 -2.26 -13.80
C VAL A 168 2.32 -2.76 -12.78
N ILE A 169 2.99 -3.88 -13.08
CA ILE A 169 4.10 -4.39 -12.26
C ILE A 169 5.36 -4.39 -13.11
N ILE A 170 6.37 -3.67 -12.67
CA ILE A 170 7.67 -3.56 -13.34
C ILE A 170 8.66 -4.45 -12.62
N GLY A 171 9.14 -5.49 -13.30
CA GLY A 171 10.23 -6.33 -12.86
C GLY A 171 11.58 -5.76 -13.30
N ILE A 172 12.57 -5.76 -12.42
CA ILE A 172 13.96 -5.42 -12.74
C ILE A 172 14.96 -6.39 -12.11
N ASP A 173 16.09 -6.61 -12.76
CA ASP A 173 17.18 -7.41 -12.23
C ASP A 173 18.52 -7.04 -12.87
N ASP A 174 19.61 -7.46 -12.22
CA ASP A 174 20.99 -7.38 -12.72
C ASP A 174 21.45 -5.95 -13.04
N THR A 175 21.15 -4.99 -12.14
CA THR A 175 21.42 -3.55 -12.36
C THR A 175 22.70 -3.04 -11.69
N ASP A 176 23.24 -3.81 -10.74
CA ASP A 176 24.41 -3.46 -9.94
C ASP A 176 25.64 -4.31 -10.31
N THR A 177 26.80 -3.88 -9.84
CA THR A 177 28.08 -4.59 -10.05
C THR A 177 28.57 -5.17 -8.72
N PRO A 178 29.59 -6.06 -8.72
CA PRO A 178 30.20 -6.53 -7.48
C PRO A 178 30.79 -5.40 -6.61
N GLU A 179 31.19 -4.28 -7.22
CA GLU A 179 31.86 -3.15 -6.60
C GLU A 179 30.91 -2.03 -6.16
N GLU A 180 29.83 -1.77 -6.90
CA GLU A 180 28.95 -0.62 -6.72
C GLU A 180 27.47 -0.94 -7.02
N GLY A 181 26.58 -0.24 -6.31
CA GLY A 181 25.14 -0.28 -6.54
C GLY A 181 24.39 -1.25 -5.63
N ALA A 182 23.06 -1.16 -5.71
CA ALA A 182 22.15 -2.13 -5.12
C ALA A 182 20.83 -2.08 -5.87
N THR A 183 20.45 -3.18 -6.52
CA THR A 183 19.27 -3.23 -7.40
C THR A 183 17.99 -2.78 -6.68
N TRP A 184 17.80 -3.13 -5.40
CA TRP A 184 16.59 -2.77 -4.65
C TRP A 184 16.45 -1.28 -4.32
N THR A 185 17.55 -0.58 -4.03
CA THR A 185 17.51 0.87 -3.74
C THR A 185 17.30 1.66 -5.01
N LEU A 186 17.95 1.25 -6.11
CA LEU A 186 17.74 1.86 -7.43
C LEU A 186 16.27 1.74 -7.84
N ALA A 187 15.69 0.53 -7.75
CA ALA A 187 14.29 0.29 -8.03
C ALA A 187 13.36 1.22 -7.24
N HIS A 188 13.60 1.32 -5.93
CA HIS A 188 12.79 2.16 -5.05
C HIS A 188 12.87 3.63 -5.44
N ASN A 189 14.08 4.14 -5.66
CA ASN A 189 14.31 5.55 -5.96
C ASN A 189 13.70 5.94 -7.31
N ILE A 190 13.84 5.09 -8.33
CA ILE A 190 13.19 5.29 -9.63
C ILE A 190 11.67 5.27 -9.46
N ALA A 191 11.12 4.26 -8.76
CA ALA A 191 9.68 4.16 -8.53
C ALA A 191 9.09 5.39 -7.83
N ARG A 192 9.82 5.97 -6.87
CA ARG A 192 9.47 7.24 -6.21
C ARG A 192 9.57 8.44 -7.16
N ALA A 193 10.57 8.47 -8.04
CA ALA A 193 10.79 9.57 -8.98
C ALA A 193 9.74 9.64 -10.10
N VAL A 194 9.24 8.49 -10.56
CA VAL A 194 8.20 8.42 -11.60
C VAL A 194 6.77 8.51 -11.05
N GLU A 195 6.59 8.56 -9.74
CA GLU A 195 5.27 8.71 -9.12
C GLU A 195 4.67 10.09 -9.41
N ASP A 196 3.41 10.12 -9.87
CA ASP A 196 2.64 11.34 -10.12
C ASP A 196 1.12 11.10 -10.03
N GLU A 197 0.32 12.11 -10.40
CA GLU A 197 -1.16 12.05 -10.37
C GLU A 197 -1.76 10.90 -11.18
N GLN A 198 -1.15 10.52 -12.30
CA GLN A 198 -1.64 9.42 -13.12
C GLN A 198 -1.12 8.08 -12.58
N SER A 199 0.14 8.03 -12.16
CA SER A 199 0.88 6.82 -11.79
C SER A 199 1.28 6.80 -10.32
N ARG A 200 0.60 5.97 -9.53
CA ARG A 200 0.83 5.83 -8.09
C ARG A 200 1.67 4.60 -7.79
N TYR A 201 2.88 4.83 -7.27
CA TYR A 201 3.72 3.78 -6.73
C TYR A 201 3.11 3.21 -5.44
N LEU A 202 2.88 1.90 -5.41
CA LEU A 202 2.19 1.25 -4.29
C LEU A 202 3.17 0.58 -3.35
N THR A 203 4.08 -0.21 -3.88
CA THR A 203 5.12 -0.93 -3.14
C THR A 203 6.13 -1.56 -4.09
N HIS A 204 7.25 -2.03 -3.57
CA HIS A 204 8.11 -2.97 -4.28
C HIS A 204 8.31 -4.24 -3.47
N THR A 205 8.68 -5.33 -4.13
CA THR A 205 8.97 -6.61 -3.49
C THR A 205 10.35 -7.08 -3.94
N ILE A 206 11.19 -7.43 -2.98
CA ILE A 206 12.48 -8.10 -3.23
C ILE A 206 12.20 -9.59 -3.34
N VAL A 207 12.62 -10.21 -4.44
CA VAL A 207 12.39 -11.61 -4.75
C VAL A 207 13.73 -12.34 -4.78
N GLN A 208 13.90 -13.28 -3.84
CA GLN A 208 15.06 -14.16 -3.77
C GLN A 208 14.99 -15.21 -4.88
N LEU A 209 15.97 -15.23 -5.79
CA LEU A 209 16.04 -16.21 -6.87
C LEU A 209 16.98 -17.36 -6.53
N TYR A 210 16.98 -18.39 -7.39
CA TYR A 210 17.93 -19.50 -7.28
C TYR A 210 19.38 -18.99 -7.43
N PRO A 211 20.32 -19.36 -6.55
CA PRO A 211 21.70 -18.87 -6.64
C PRO A 211 22.47 -19.43 -7.85
N VAL A 212 22.54 -18.65 -8.92
CA VAL A 212 23.30 -18.98 -10.15
C VAL A 212 24.78 -18.57 -10.07
N PRO A 213 25.70 -19.13 -10.88
CA PRO A 213 27.13 -18.81 -10.80
C PRO A 213 27.49 -17.34 -11.05
N TYR A 214 26.71 -16.65 -11.86
CA TYR A 214 26.96 -15.28 -12.32
C TYR A 214 26.21 -14.21 -11.51
N ARG A 215 25.66 -14.58 -10.36
CA ARG A 215 24.94 -13.68 -9.45
C ARG A 215 25.85 -12.59 -8.85
N THR A 216 25.27 -11.46 -8.49
CA THR A 216 25.81 -10.64 -7.38
C THR A 216 25.61 -11.38 -6.05
N LYS A 217 26.10 -10.84 -4.92
CA LYS A 217 26.15 -11.57 -3.65
C LYS A 217 24.82 -12.26 -3.24
N ASN A 218 23.68 -11.64 -3.53
CA ASN A 218 22.38 -12.10 -3.00
C ASN A 218 21.40 -12.66 -4.05
N CYS A 219 21.67 -12.56 -5.36
CA CYS A 219 20.78 -13.09 -6.42
C CYS A 219 19.30 -12.73 -6.23
N VAL A 220 19.00 -11.43 -6.16
CA VAL A 220 17.64 -10.92 -5.94
C VAL A 220 17.17 -10.05 -7.10
N SER A 221 15.92 -10.22 -7.49
CA SER A 221 15.22 -9.35 -8.45
C SER A 221 14.12 -8.55 -7.74
N ILE A 222 13.61 -7.49 -8.37
CA ILE A 222 12.64 -6.57 -7.77
C ILE A 222 11.39 -6.51 -8.63
N ALA A 223 10.22 -6.53 -7.99
CA ALA A 223 8.94 -6.20 -8.61
C ALA A 223 8.36 -4.92 -8.00
N CYS A 224 8.23 -3.86 -8.79
CA CYS A 224 7.63 -2.59 -8.40
C CYS A 224 6.17 -2.53 -8.88
N GLU A 225 5.22 -2.37 -7.97
CA GLU A 225 3.79 -2.30 -8.28
C GLU A 225 3.30 -0.86 -8.35
N PHE A 226 2.55 -0.56 -9.40
CA PHE A 226 1.90 0.72 -9.64
C PHE A 226 0.42 0.55 -9.94
N ALA A 227 -0.35 1.56 -9.56
CA ALA A 227 -1.67 1.84 -10.13
C ALA A 227 -1.53 3.02 -11.08
N THR A 228 -1.89 2.89 -12.35
CA THR A 228 -1.74 3.98 -13.31
C THR A 228 -2.89 4.12 -14.30
N SER A 229 -3.16 5.35 -14.73
CA SER A 229 -4.00 5.66 -15.90
C SER A 229 -3.19 6.04 -17.15
N ASP A 230 -1.84 6.05 -17.05
CA ASP A 230 -0.89 6.23 -18.16
C ASP A 230 0.19 5.13 -18.09
N PRO A 231 -0.12 3.90 -18.52
CA PRO A 231 0.77 2.76 -18.40
C PRO A 231 2.03 2.90 -19.26
N ASP A 232 1.85 3.33 -20.51
CA ASP A 232 2.94 3.45 -21.47
C ASP A 232 3.89 4.59 -21.07
N GLY A 233 3.36 5.74 -20.63
CA GLY A 233 4.17 6.83 -20.12
C GLY A 233 4.87 6.51 -18.79
N LEU A 234 4.26 5.71 -17.91
CA LEU A 234 4.92 5.17 -16.72
C LEU A 234 6.10 4.27 -17.10
N ILE A 235 5.86 3.25 -17.93
CA ILE A 235 6.88 2.27 -18.33
C ILE A 235 8.06 2.99 -19.02
N ARG A 236 7.77 3.91 -19.94
CA ARG A 236 8.80 4.69 -20.62
C ARG A 236 9.65 5.51 -19.65
N ARG A 237 9.04 6.28 -18.74
CA ARG A 237 9.81 7.07 -17.77
C ARG A 237 10.63 6.20 -16.83
N TYR A 238 10.08 5.07 -16.39
CA TYR A 238 10.81 4.13 -15.54
C TYR A 238 12.04 3.58 -16.29
N HIS A 239 11.86 3.20 -17.56
CA HIS A 239 12.94 2.78 -18.45
C HIS A 239 14.01 3.87 -18.60
N ASP A 240 13.63 5.11 -18.93
CA ASP A 240 14.58 6.22 -19.12
C ASP A 240 15.47 6.42 -17.87
N TYR A 241 14.87 6.33 -16.67
CA TYR A 241 15.62 6.40 -15.41
C TYR A 241 16.51 5.17 -15.17
N LEU A 242 16.03 3.98 -15.53
CA LEU A 242 16.78 2.73 -15.33
C LEU A 242 17.99 2.66 -16.26
N GLU A 243 17.83 3.05 -17.53
CA GLU A 243 18.88 3.14 -18.53
C GLU A 243 19.98 4.14 -18.12
N GLU A 244 19.60 5.30 -17.56
CA GLU A 244 20.55 6.31 -17.10
C GLU A 244 21.39 5.84 -15.89
N TYR A 245 20.79 5.09 -14.96
CA TYR A 245 21.39 4.81 -13.65
C TYR A 245 21.83 3.36 -13.44
N THR A 246 21.52 2.45 -14.35
CA THR A 246 22.04 1.09 -14.30
C THR A 246 23.57 1.08 -14.41
N LEU A 247 24.22 0.21 -13.64
CA LEU A 247 25.67 -0.01 -13.70
C LEU A 247 26.05 -1.26 -14.50
N SER A 248 25.06 -1.95 -15.06
CA SER A 248 25.19 -3.24 -15.73
C SER A 248 24.62 -3.19 -17.15
N GLU A 249 25.36 -3.77 -18.09
CA GLU A 249 24.93 -4.03 -19.48
C GLU A 249 23.99 -5.24 -19.56
N ASP A 250 23.91 -6.04 -18.50
CA ASP A 250 23.07 -7.22 -18.40
C ASP A 250 21.69 -6.92 -17.78
N THR A 251 21.36 -5.64 -17.55
CA THR A 251 20.11 -5.22 -16.93
C THR A 251 18.89 -5.76 -17.66
N GLY A 252 18.00 -6.37 -16.88
CA GLY A 252 16.69 -6.80 -17.33
C GLY A 252 15.60 -5.87 -16.84
N MET A 253 14.66 -5.56 -17.73
CA MET A 253 13.42 -4.88 -17.38
C MET A 253 12.25 -5.51 -18.12
N ALA A 254 11.20 -5.84 -17.38
CA ALA A 254 9.94 -6.33 -17.91
C ALA A 254 8.76 -5.64 -17.24
N ALA A 255 7.65 -5.47 -17.96
CA ALA A 255 6.43 -4.90 -17.41
C ALA A 255 5.24 -5.82 -17.67
N TRP A 256 4.46 -6.08 -16.62
CA TRP A 256 3.16 -6.73 -16.69
C TRP A 256 2.06 -5.68 -16.65
N ARG A 257 1.20 -5.67 -17.67
CA ARG A 257 0.01 -4.81 -17.75
C ARG A 257 -1.24 -5.66 -17.57
N GLY A 258 -1.77 -5.71 -16.36
CA GLY A 258 -2.94 -6.52 -16.09
C GLY A 258 -3.25 -6.66 -14.61
N PHE A 259 -4.49 -7.03 -14.33
CA PHE A 259 -4.98 -7.14 -12.96
C PHE A 259 -4.28 -8.28 -12.19
N ASP A 260 -4.11 -9.45 -12.80
CA ASP A 260 -3.55 -10.63 -12.12
C ASP A 260 -2.35 -11.20 -12.88
N PRO A 261 -1.12 -11.16 -12.33
CA PRO A 261 0.07 -11.75 -12.95
C PRO A 261 0.19 -13.26 -12.75
N SER A 262 -0.86 -13.95 -12.27
CA SER A 262 -0.86 -15.42 -12.12
C SER A 262 -0.39 -16.22 -13.35
N PRO A 263 -0.56 -15.77 -14.62
CA PRO A 263 0.04 -16.46 -15.77
C PRO A 263 1.57 -16.60 -15.71
N LEU A 264 2.27 -15.78 -14.92
CA LEU A 264 3.73 -15.82 -14.75
C LEU A 264 4.18 -16.70 -13.57
N GLU A 265 3.27 -17.20 -12.73
CA GLU A 265 3.63 -17.90 -11.49
C GLU A 265 4.49 -19.13 -11.72
N GLU A 266 4.14 -19.97 -12.69
CA GLU A 266 4.92 -21.18 -12.97
C GLU A 266 6.33 -20.84 -13.48
N PHE A 267 6.46 -19.80 -14.30
CA PHE A 267 7.76 -19.31 -14.73
C PHE A 267 8.59 -18.83 -13.54
N GLY A 268 8.04 -17.92 -12.72
CA GLY A 268 8.71 -17.40 -11.54
C GLY A 268 9.13 -18.51 -10.55
N ARG A 269 8.28 -19.52 -10.39
CA ARG A 269 8.60 -20.70 -9.56
C ARG A 269 9.76 -21.51 -10.10
N ARG A 270 9.81 -21.76 -11.42
CA ARG A 270 10.95 -22.45 -12.05
C ARG A 270 12.26 -21.69 -11.81
N VAL A 271 12.26 -20.36 -11.98
CA VAL A 271 13.46 -19.52 -11.73
C VAL A 271 13.88 -19.53 -10.26
N LYS A 272 12.94 -19.55 -9.32
CA LYS A 272 13.27 -19.67 -7.89
C LYS A 272 13.86 -21.04 -7.53
N MET A 273 13.53 -22.10 -8.27
CA MET A 273 13.99 -23.48 -8.02
C MET A 273 15.27 -23.88 -8.78
N GLY A 274 15.62 -23.17 -9.86
CA GLY A 274 16.75 -23.54 -10.70
C GLY A 274 16.97 -22.60 -11.88
N GLU A 275 18.00 -22.92 -12.67
CA GLU A 275 18.31 -22.22 -13.91
C GLU A 275 17.26 -22.50 -15.00
N VAL A 276 16.87 -21.48 -15.74
CA VAL A 276 15.93 -21.56 -16.88
C VAL A 276 16.56 -20.95 -18.14
N SER A 277 16.04 -21.34 -19.31
CA SER A 277 16.49 -20.76 -20.59
C SER A 277 15.74 -19.46 -20.88
N ARG A 278 16.37 -18.54 -21.63
CA ARG A 278 15.69 -17.36 -22.17
C ARG A 278 14.56 -17.74 -23.13
N ASP A 279 14.67 -18.86 -23.83
CA ASP A 279 13.64 -19.33 -24.77
C ASP A 279 12.28 -19.56 -24.08
N ASP A 280 12.29 -19.80 -22.77
CA ASP A 280 11.10 -19.97 -21.95
C ASP A 280 10.26 -18.68 -21.81
N LEU A 281 10.80 -17.51 -22.19
CA LEU A 281 10.09 -16.24 -22.18
C LEU A 281 9.14 -16.09 -23.38
N ALA A 282 9.45 -16.71 -24.52
CA ALA A 282 8.71 -16.53 -25.77
C ALA A 282 7.28 -17.09 -25.73
N THR A 283 6.98 -17.94 -24.75
CA THR A 283 5.67 -18.59 -24.59
C THR A 283 4.81 -17.94 -23.51
N LEU A 284 5.27 -16.84 -22.91
CA LEU A 284 4.55 -16.17 -21.82
C LEU A 284 3.43 -15.28 -22.35
N ASP A 285 2.53 -14.90 -21.45
CA ASP A 285 1.31 -14.15 -21.73
C ASP A 285 1.60 -12.79 -22.40
N GLU A 286 0.75 -12.40 -23.35
CA GLU A 286 0.90 -11.19 -24.18
C GLU A 286 0.87 -9.87 -23.39
N ARG A 287 0.35 -9.88 -22.16
CA ARG A 287 0.38 -8.73 -21.24
C ARG A 287 1.76 -8.45 -20.66
N LEU A 288 2.70 -9.39 -20.83
CA LEU A 288 4.10 -9.20 -20.49
C LEU A 288 4.84 -8.53 -21.65
N THR A 289 5.51 -7.43 -21.36
CA THR A 289 6.43 -6.78 -22.30
C THR A 289 7.84 -6.83 -21.74
N THR A 290 8.80 -7.32 -22.52
CA THR A 290 10.23 -7.16 -22.26
C THR A 290 10.69 -5.81 -22.81
N ILE A 291 11.33 -4.99 -21.98
CA ILE A 291 11.79 -3.65 -22.33
C ILE A 291 13.31 -3.60 -22.47
N MET A 292 14.04 -4.14 -21.47
CA MET A 292 15.49 -4.33 -21.54
C MET A 292 15.77 -5.83 -21.51
N ASP A 293 16.45 -6.31 -22.55
CA ASP A 293 16.66 -7.74 -22.82
C ASP A 293 18.04 -8.23 -22.37
N GLY A 294 18.69 -7.56 -21.42
CA GLY A 294 19.87 -8.06 -20.72
C GLY A 294 19.58 -9.34 -19.94
N ARG A 295 20.63 -10.01 -19.43
CA ARG A 295 20.51 -11.32 -18.75
C ARG A 295 19.52 -11.30 -17.58
N GLY A 296 19.43 -10.18 -16.88
CA GLY A 296 18.47 -9.96 -15.81
C GLY A 296 17.01 -10.12 -16.22
N VAL A 297 16.67 -10.15 -17.51
CA VAL A 297 15.27 -10.23 -17.97
C VAL A 297 14.55 -11.46 -17.40
N ILE A 298 15.27 -12.58 -17.22
CA ILE A 298 14.71 -13.78 -16.59
C ILE A 298 14.27 -13.50 -15.15
N GLY A 299 15.14 -12.87 -14.36
CA GLY A 299 14.82 -12.52 -12.98
C GLY A 299 13.74 -11.45 -12.88
N ALA A 300 13.82 -10.42 -13.73
CA ALA A 300 12.82 -9.36 -13.84
C ALA A 300 11.42 -9.94 -14.06
N VAL A 301 11.25 -10.82 -15.05
CA VAL A 301 9.97 -11.49 -15.32
C VAL A 301 9.56 -12.41 -14.15
N ALA A 302 10.51 -13.17 -13.61
CA ALA A 302 10.26 -14.09 -12.51
C ALA A 302 9.80 -13.40 -11.21
N ALA A 303 10.19 -12.15 -10.98
CA ALA A 303 9.82 -11.41 -9.78
C ALA A 303 8.36 -10.93 -9.78
N ILE A 304 7.81 -10.60 -10.94
CA ILE A 304 6.46 -10.02 -11.12
C ILE A 304 5.35 -10.78 -10.36
N PRO A 305 5.18 -12.11 -10.49
CA PRO A 305 4.08 -12.83 -9.84
C PRO A 305 4.18 -12.86 -8.30
N PHE A 306 5.34 -12.49 -7.73
CA PHE A 306 5.56 -12.45 -6.29
C PHE A 306 5.28 -11.08 -5.66
N TYR A 307 4.79 -10.10 -6.42
CA TYR A 307 4.44 -8.78 -5.88
C TYR A 307 3.52 -8.91 -4.63
N THR A 308 3.86 -8.22 -3.55
CA THR A 308 3.16 -8.26 -2.25
C THR A 308 3.15 -9.61 -1.53
N ARG A 309 3.75 -10.68 -2.07
CA ARG A 309 3.91 -12.00 -1.43
C ARG A 309 5.23 -12.06 -0.67
N PHE A 310 5.48 -11.10 0.22
CA PHE A 310 6.81 -10.86 0.82
C PHE A 310 7.48 -12.10 1.43
N GLU A 311 6.74 -12.91 2.19
CA GLU A 311 7.30 -14.11 2.82
C GLU A 311 7.77 -15.12 1.77
N GLU A 312 6.96 -15.35 0.74
CA GLU A 312 7.26 -16.28 -0.34
C GLU A 312 8.34 -15.75 -1.29
N ALA A 313 8.29 -14.45 -1.57
CA ALA A 313 9.28 -13.74 -2.38
C ALA A 313 10.68 -13.89 -1.77
N LEU A 314 10.81 -13.72 -0.45
CA LEU A 314 12.08 -13.82 0.28
C LEU A 314 12.52 -15.27 0.55
N ALA A 315 11.62 -16.25 0.46
CA ALA A 315 11.96 -17.65 0.68
C ALA A 315 12.92 -18.17 -0.41
N LEU A 316 13.98 -18.87 0.01
CA LEU A 316 14.92 -19.54 -0.89
C LEU A 316 14.40 -20.95 -1.23
N TRP A 317 14.22 -21.27 -2.50
CA TRP A 317 13.65 -22.54 -2.96
C TRP A 317 14.76 -23.48 -3.47
N ASN A 318 15.61 -23.92 -2.55
CA ASN A 318 16.80 -24.73 -2.88
C ASN A 318 16.57 -26.25 -2.75
N GLY A 319 15.31 -26.71 -2.72
CA GLY A 319 14.97 -28.13 -2.56
C GLY A 319 15.25 -28.71 -1.16
N SER A 320 15.65 -27.88 -0.18
CA SER A 320 15.65 -28.23 1.25
C SER A 320 14.60 -27.40 1.98
N GLY A 321 13.35 -27.85 1.85
CA GLY A 321 12.18 -27.34 2.56
C GLY A 321 11.02 -28.29 2.42
#